data_AF-A0A0J7KMJ1-F1
#
_entry.id   AF-A0A0J7KMJ1-F1
#
_cell.length_a   1.000
_cell.length_b   1.000
_cell.length_c   1.000
_cell.angle_alpha   90.00
_cell.angle_beta   90.00
_cell.angle_gamma   90.00
#
_symmetry.space_group_name_H-M   'P 1'
#
loop_
_entity.id
_entity.type
_entity.pdbx_description
1 polymer ?
#
loop_
_entity_poly.entity_id
_entity_poly.type
_entity_poly.pdbx_seq_one_letter_code
_entity_poly.pdbx_strand_id
1 'polypeptide(L)'
;MKNLNIYKIVFFFVIYGCKTHTYTNEKVNPNNDGTRTIEWDLKKNLKEKKTGIYLYPNLGTKFSLKKGKFNGTFQIIDIDKNDTIFYCNYVDNLPIGRYVKNFYHRYKYRHFRTLPLKPNIDFGDGKGFFNNQHQKEGIWIEDFGNCTKKGGYEKGKKEGVWEENCYSDTGGDDTKKIFIYKNDSIVNTEIKIFPIGKVFFSSQRSEMRFGRF
;
A
#
# COMPACT_ATOMS: atom_id res chain seq x y z
N MET A 1 -53.43 -3.10 -49.04
CA MET A 1 -52.10 -3.68 -49.29
C MET A 1 -51.04 -2.66 -48.89
N LYS A 2 -50.14 -3.08 -48.00
CA LYS A 2 -48.79 -2.55 -47.61
C LYS A 2 -48.58 -1.03 -47.53
N ASN A 3 -48.28 -0.46 -46.34
CA ASN A 3 -46.94 -0.37 -45.72
C ASN A 3 -45.95 0.40 -46.61
N LEU A 4 -45.21 1.42 -46.18
CA LEU A 4 -44.49 1.55 -44.90
C LEU A 4 -44.36 3.01 -44.46
N ASN A 5 -44.44 3.16 -43.14
CA ASN A 5 -44.02 4.32 -42.36
C ASN A 5 -42.55 4.68 -42.62
N ILE A 6 -42.29 5.93 -43.02
CA ILE A 6 -41.01 6.61 -42.76
C ILE A 6 -41.25 7.49 -41.53
N TYR A 7 -41.23 6.86 -40.36
CA TYR A 7 -41.15 7.58 -39.10
C TYR A 7 -39.82 8.33 -39.09
N LYS A 8 -39.90 9.65 -38.89
CA LYS A 8 -38.78 10.49 -38.50
C LYS A 8 -38.20 9.96 -37.19
N ILE A 9 -37.27 9.02 -37.26
CA ILE A 9 -36.46 8.58 -36.13
C ILE A 9 -35.49 9.73 -35.85
N VAL A 10 -35.91 10.65 -34.99
CA VAL A 10 -35.02 11.59 -34.34
C VAL A 10 -34.17 10.76 -33.38
N PHE A 11 -32.94 10.46 -33.79
CA PHE A 11 -31.92 9.87 -32.93
C PHE A 11 -31.60 10.89 -31.82
N PHE A 12 -32.32 10.80 -30.69
CA PHE A 12 -31.88 11.41 -29.44
C PHE A 12 -30.65 10.63 -28.97
N PHE A 13 -29.47 10.99 -29.46
CA PHE A 13 -28.23 10.75 -28.75
C PHE A 13 -28.27 11.61 -27.48
N VAL A 14 -29.01 11.17 -26.46
CA VAL A 14 -28.77 11.61 -25.10
C VAL A 14 -27.42 11.02 -24.75
N ILE A 15 -26.37 11.82 -24.96
CA ILE A 15 -25.08 11.62 -24.34
C ILE A 15 -25.37 11.73 -22.84
N TYR A 16 -25.77 10.62 -22.21
CA TYR A 16 -25.79 10.48 -20.77
C TYR A 16 -24.32 10.58 -20.34
N GLY A 17 -23.82 11.81 -20.27
CA GLY A 17 -22.57 12.13 -19.62
C GLY A 17 -22.68 11.53 -18.24
N CYS A 18 -21.89 10.49 -17.97
CA CYS A 18 -21.89 9.80 -16.71
C CYS A 18 -21.36 10.79 -15.67
N LYS A 19 -22.25 11.58 -15.05
CA LYS A 19 -21.88 12.55 -14.02
C LYS A 19 -21.47 11.76 -12.78
N THR A 20 -20.17 11.60 -12.58
CA THR A 20 -19.63 11.06 -11.34
C THR A 20 -19.95 12.04 -10.22
N HIS A 21 -20.75 11.61 -9.25
CA HIS A 21 -21.10 12.44 -8.10
C HIS A 21 -19.95 12.43 -7.08
N THR A 22 -19.69 13.58 -6.48
CA THR A 22 -18.71 13.71 -5.39
C THR A 22 -19.45 13.87 -4.07
N TYR A 23 -19.11 13.05 -3.09
CA TYR A 23 -19.66 13.05 -1.75
C TYR A 23 -18.56 13.46 -0.77
N THR A 24 -18.72 14.60 -0.10
CA THR A 24 -17.75 15.11 0.87
C THR A 24 -18.36 15.05 2.26
N ASN A 25 -17.64 14.45 3.21
CA ASN A 25 -18.03 14.41 4.61
C ASN A 25 -16.93 15.01 5.50
N GLU A 26 -17.12 16.28 5.86
CA GLU A 26 -16.19 17.05 6.70
C GLU A 26 -16.46 16.89 8.20
N LYS A 27 -17.63 16.37 8.59
CA LYS A 27 -18.02 16.26 10.00
C LYS A 27 -17.28 15.12 10.72
N VAL A 28 -16.86 14.10 9.97
CA VAL A 28 -16.13 12.97 10.54
C VAL A 28 -14.69 13.39 10.79
N ASN A 29 -14.24 13.21 12.02
CA ASN A 29 -12.88 13.51 12.43
C ASN A 29 -12.37 12.37 13.33
N PRO A 30 -11.07 12.33 13.65
CA PRO A 30 -10.51 11.24 14.45
C PRO A 30 -11.15 11.02 15.83
N ASN A 31 -11.73 12.08 16.41
CA ASN A 31 -12.29 12.09 17.75
C ASN A 31 -13.80 11.76 17.77
N ASN A 32 -14.46 11.69 16.60
CA ASN A 32 -15.89 11.47 16.45
C ASN A 32 -16.17 10.38 15.40
N ASP A 33 -16.35 9.13 15.86
CA ASP A 33 -16.48 7.88 15.08
C ASP A 33 -15.28 7.48 14.20
N GLY A 34 -14.41 8.43 13.85
CA GLY A 34 -13.08 8.20 13.29
C GLY A 34 -13.08 7.36 12.02
N THR A 35 -12.10 6.47 11.92
CA THR A 35 -11.90 5.60 10.76
C THR A 35 -13.01 4.56 10.56
N ARG A 36 -13.81 4.27 11.60
CA ARG A 36 -14.91 3.29 11.53
C ARG A 36 -16.01 3.74 10.58
N THR A 37 -16.30 5.04 10.53
CA THR A 37 -17.28 5.61 9.61
C THR A 37 -16.88 5.36 8.15
N ILE A 38 -15.58 5.53 7.83
CA ILE A 38 -15.07 5.24 6.49
C ILE A 38 -15.24 3.77 6.14
N GLU A 39 -14.93 2.86 7.06
CA GLU A 39 -15.14 1.42 6.83
C GLU A 39 -16.61 1.07 6.58
N TRP A 40 -17.52 1.65 7.37
CA TRP A 40 -18.96 1.41 7.24
C TRP A 40 -19.52 1.97 5.94
N ASP A 41 -19.18 3.21 5.60
CA ASP A 41 -19.59 3.84 4.35
C ASP A 41 -19.04 3.07 3.16
N LEU A 42 -17.78 2.66 3.21
CA LEU A 42 -17.18 1.86 2.14
C LEU A 42 -17.89 0.51 1.98
N LYS A 43 -18.10 -0.25 3.06
CA LYS A 43 -18.84 -1.52 3.04
C LYS A 43 -20.25 -1.33 2.48
N LYS A 44 -20.96 -0.29 2.91
CA LYS A 44 -22.30 0.07 2.43
C LYS A 44 -22.28 0.39 0.93
N ASN A 45 -21.39 1.28 0.50
CA ASN A 45 -21.30 1.74 -0.89
C ASN A 45 -20.90 0.62 -1.86
N LEU A 46 -20.03 -0.30 -1.43
CA LEU A 46 -19.71 -1.54 -2.16
C LEU A 46 -20.96 -2.44 -2.29
N LYS A 47 -21.67 -2.70 -1.19
CA LYS A 47 -22.89 -3.53 -1.17
C LYS A 47 -24.01 -2.96 -2.03
N GLU A 48 -24.24 -1.66 -1.93
CA GLU A 48 -25.27 -0.93 -2.68
C GLU A 48 -24.86 -0.59 -4.12
N LYS A 49 -23.67 -1.02 -4.55
CA LYS A 49 -23.12 -0.80 -5.89
C LYS A 49 -23.12 0.67 -6.32
N LYS A 50 -22.77 1.56 -5.40
CA LYS A 50 -22.76 3.00 -5.66
C LYS A 50 -21.66 3.40 -6.65
N THR A 51 -21.86 4.55 -7.28
CA THR A 51 -20.89 5.21 -8.16
C THR A 51 -20.65 6.62 -7.63
N GLY A 52 -19.39 6.99 -7.45
CA GLY A 52 -19.02 8.31 -6.97
C GLY A 52 -17.60 8.39 -6.44
N ILE A 53 -17.18 9.61 -6.15
CA ILE A 53 -15.94 9.94 -5.46
C ILE A 53 -16.32 10.32 -4.03
N TYR A 54 -15.68 9.71 -3.05
CA TYR A 54 -15.95 9.90 -1.63
C TYR A 54 -14.75 10.55 -0.97
N LEU A 55 -14.96 11.70 -0.33
CA LEU A 55 -13.93 12.53 0.27
C LEU A 55 -14.19 12.67 1.78
N TYR A 56 -13.18 12.37 2.59
CA TYR A 56 -13.17 12.57 4.04
C TYR A 56 -11.94 13.43 4.39
N PRO A 57 -12.00 14.76 4.15
CA PRO A 57 -10.82 15.62 4.22
C PRO A 57 -10.13 15.58 5.59
N ASN A 58 -10.92 15.62 6.66
CA ASN A 58 -10.45 15.59 8.06
C ASN A 58 -9.92 14.21 8.51
N LEU A 59 -9.96 13.21 7.63
CA LEU A 59 -9.33 11.90 7.81
C LEU A 59 -8.33 11.57 6.71
N GLY A 60 -8.00 12.53 5.83
CA GLY A 60 -7.00 12.38 4.77
C GLY A 60 -7.36 11.28 3.76
N THR A 61 -8.62 10.87 3.70
CA THR A 61 -9.05 9.69 2.96
C THR A 61 -9.92 10.07 1.77
N LYS A 62 -9.64 9.45 0.63
CA LYS A 62 -10.51 9.51 -0.55
C LYS A 62 -10.56 8.18 -1.26
N PHE A 63 -11.72 7.82 -1.82
CA PHE A 63 -11.84 6.66 -2.69
C PHE A 63 -12.88 6.87 -3.79
N SER A 64 -12.73 6.15 -4.89
CA SER A 64 -13.60 6.24 -6.07
C SER A 64 -14.22 4.89 -6.39
N LEU A 65 -15.54 4.87 -6.57
CA LEU A 65 -16.31 3.67 -6.93
C LEU A 65 -17.07 3.87 -8.23
N LYS A 66 -17.15 2.80 -9.02
CA LYS A 66 -18.04 2.66 -10.18
C LYS A 66 -18.81 1.35 -10.03
N LYS A 67 -20.14 1.46 -9.88
CA LYS A 67 -21.05 0.33 -9.67
C LYS A 67 -20.58 -0.63 -8.57
N GLY A 68 -20.07 -0.10 -7.46
CA GLY A 68 -19.57 -0.88 -6.32
C GLY A 68 -18.18 -1.50 -6.50
N LYS A 69 -17.44 -1.12 -7.55
CA LYS A 69 -16.05 -1.52 -7.75
C LYS A 69 -15.14 -0.32 -7.57
N PHE A 70 -13.95 -0.50 -7.00
CA PHE A 70 -12.90 0.51 -7.04
C PHE A 70 -12.55 0.83 -8.48
N ASN A 71 -12.67 2.10 -8.83
CA ASN A 71 -12.41 2.60 -10.17
C ASN A 71 -11.99 4.07 -10.03
N GLY A 72 -10.70 4.35 -10.20
CA GLY A 72 -10.04 5.59 -9.81
C GLY A 72 -9.19 5.44 -8.54
N THR A 73 -8.87 6.56 -7.91
CA THR A 73 -7.93 6.60 -6.78
C THR A 73 -8.58 6.15 -5.48
N PHE A 74 -7.81 5.39 -4.68
CA PHE A 74 -7.99 5.22 -3.24
C PHE A 74 -6.71 5.67 -2.54
N GLN A 75 -6.83 6.65 -1.66
CA GLN A 75 -5.75 7.30 -0.94
C GLN A 75 -6.10 7.45 0.54
N ILE A 76 -5.09 7.31 1.39
CA ILE A 76 -5.10 7.66 2.81
C ILE A 76 -3.80 8.42 3.11
N ILE A 77 -3.92 9.66 3.57
CA ILE A 77 -2.81 10.53 3.99
C ILE A 77 -2.90 10.71 5.51
N ASP A 78 -1.77 10.60 6.20
CA ASP A 78 -1.64 11.11 7.56
C ASP A 78 -1.65 12.63 7.48
N ILE A 79 -2.71 13.27 7.98
CA ILE A 79 -2.86 14.73 7.89
C ILE A 79 -1.79 15.45 8.72
N ASP A 80 -1.44 14.91 9.89
CA ASP A 80 -0.52 15.55 10.82
C ASP A 80 0.91 15.54 10.25
N LYS A 81 1.27 14.47 9.53
CA LYS A 81 2.62 14.28 8.95
C LYS A 81 2.73 14.63 7.47
N ASN A 82 1.60 14.81 6.79
CA ASN A 82 1.50 14.89 5.34
C ASN A 82 2.14 13.66 4.63
N ASP A 83 2.06 12.49 5.26
CA ASP A 83 2.65 11.26 4.77
C ASP A 83 1.61 10.38 4.06
N THR A 84 2.00 9.77 2.95
CA THR A 84 1.13 8.79 2.27
C THR A 84 1.15 7.47 3.04
N ILE A 85 0.03 7.12 3.68
CA ILE A 85 -0.15 5.83 4.34
C ILE A 85 -0.55 4.78 3.31
N PHE A 86 -1.51 5.11 2.43
CA PHE A 86 -1.97 4.24 1.37
C PHE A 86 -2.25 5.01 0.10
N TYR A 87 -1.89 4.43 -1.04
CA TYR A 87 -2.24 4.94 -2.35
C TYR A 87 -2.30 3.80 -3.36
N CYS A 88 -3.38 3.78 -4.15
CA CYS A 88 -3.48 2.95 -5.34
C CYS A 88 -4.56 3.51 -6.28
N ASN A 89 -4.36 3.39 -7.59
CA ASN A 89 -5.42 3.58 -8.57
C ASN A 89 -5.97 2.23 -9.01
N TYR A 90 -7.26 2.19 -9.34
CA TYR A 90 -7.93 0.98 -9.75
C TYR A 90 -8.67 1.16 -11.07
N VAL A 91 -8.77 0.06 -11.82
CA VAL A 91 -9.73 -0.15 -12.89
C VAL A 91 -10.52 -1.41 -12.54
N ASP A 92 -11.79 -1.25 -12.18
CA ASP A 92 -12.69 -2.35 -11.83
C ASP A 92 -12.13 -3.35 -10.80
N ASN A 93 -11.65 -2.81 -9.66
CA ASN A 93 -10.96 -3.49 -8.55
C ASN A 93 -9.53 -3.97 -8.84
N LEU A 94 -9.01 -3.78 -10.05
CA LEU A 94 -7.65 -4.20 -10.39
C LEU A 94 -6.68 -3.01 -10.28
N PRO A 95 -5.54 -3.16 -9.59
CA PRO A 95 -4.63 -2.05 -9.35
C PRO A 95 -3.92 -1.64 -10.64
N ILE A 96 -3.56 -0.37 -10.74
CA ILE A 96 -2.79 0.18 -11.86
C ILE A 96 -1.90 1.33 -11.40
N GLY A 97 -0.70 1.38 -11.95
CA GLY A 97 0.27 2.42 -11.66
C GLY A 97 0.86 2.32 -10.26
N ARG A 98 1.16 3.48 -9.66
CA ARG A 98 1.83 3.58 -8.37
C ARG A 98 1.01 2.93 -7.24
N TYR A 99 1.69 2.13 -6.43
CA TYR A 99 1.16 1.52 -5.21
C TYR A 99 2.01 1.93 -4.00
N VAL A 100 1.35 2.25 -2.89
CA VAL A 100 1.97 2.50 -1.58
C VAL A 100 1.05 1.92 -0.50
N LYS A 101 1.61 1.13 0.42
CA LYS A 101 0.95 0.67 1.63
C LYS A 101 1.96 0.62 2.77
N ASN A 102 1.96 1.65 3.61
CA ASN A 102 2.88 1.85 4.73
C ASN A 102 2.21 1.45 6.05
N PHE A 103 1.62 0.25 6.08
CA PHE A 103 0.87 -0.24 7.24
C PHE A 103 1.71 -1.00 8.25
N TYR A 104 2.96 -1.33 7.96
CA TYR A 104 3.79 -2.06 8.90
C TYR A 104 3.99 -1.27 10.22
N HIS A 105 4.12 0.06 10.13
CA HIS A 105 4.23 0.93 11.30
C HIS A 105 2.88 1.45 11.81
N ARG A 106 1.90 0.56 12.05
CA ARG A 106 0.53 0.94 12.49
C ARG A 106 0.52 1.88 13.69
N TYR A 107 1.43 1.66 14.64
CA TYR A 107 1.56 2.46 15.86
C TYR A 107 2.13 3.88 15.61
N LYS A 108 2.78 4.12 14.47
CA LYS A 108 3.27 5.47 14.09
C LYS A 108 2.16 6.37 13.56
N TYR A 109 1.03 5.83 13.15
CA TYR A 109 -0.05 6.60 12.53
C TYR A 109 -1.29 6.58 13.42
N ARG A 110 -1.73 7.77 13.80
CA ARG A 110 -2.88 7.98 14.70
C ARG A 110 -4.18 7.41 14.11
N HIS A 111 -4.21 7.10 12.81
CA HIS A 111 -5.41 6.80 12.01
C HIS A 111 -5.30 5.55 11.11
N PHE A 112 -4.53 4.52 11.48
CA PHE A 112 -4.23 3.35 10.61
C PHE A 112 -5.43 2.45 10.22
N ARG A 113 -6.65 2.73 10.69
CA ARG A 113 -7.80 1.81 10.69
C ARG A 113 -8.76 2.00 9.50
N THR A 114 -8.28 2.24 8.29
CA THR A 114 -9.15 2.58 7.14
C THR A 114 -9.01 1.74 5.88
N LEU A 115 -8.19 0.67 5.85
CA LEU A 115 -8.28 -0.24 4.70
C LEU A 115 -9.38 -1.28 4.90
N PRO A 116 -10.30 -1.42 3.92
CA PRO A 116 -11.19 -2.55 3.93
C PRO A 116 -10.38 -3.85 3.89
N LEU A 117 -10.54 -4.72 4.89
CA LEU A 117 -10.06 -6.11 4.81
C LEU A 117 -10.82 -6.91 3.73
N LYS A 118 -11.95 -6.38 3.23
CA LYS A 118 -12.78 -6.96 2.17
C LYS A 118 -13.36 -5.88 1.24
N PRO A 119 -13.24 -5.99 -0.10
CA PRO A 119 -12.53 -7.04 -0.84
C PRO A 119 -11.04 -7.08 -0.45
N ASN A 120 -10.41 -8.24 -0.57
CA ASN A 120 -9.03 -8.45 -0.15
C ASN A 120 -8.12 -7.78 -1.19
N ILE A 121 -7.81 -6.50 -1.00
CA ILE A 121 -6.93 -5.72 -1.89
C ILE A 121 -5.50 -5.73 -1.33
N ASP A 122 -5.10 -6.85 -0.75
CA ASP A 122 -3.82 -6.97 -0.06
C ASP A 122 -2.76 -7.49 -1.03
N PHE A 123 -1.90 -6.58 -1.48
CA PHE A 123 -0.72 -6.88 -2.31
C PHE A 123 0.58 -6.91 -1.48
N GLY A 124 0.45 -6.94 -0.15
CA GLY A 124 1.53 -6.77 0.82
C GLY A 124 1.78 -5.31 1.17
N ASP A 125 2.41 -5.08 2.32
CA ASP A 125 2.93 -3.76 2.69
C ASP A 125 4.17 -3.46 1.84
N GLY A 126 4.36 -2.19 1.47
CA GLY A 126 5.45 -1.76 0.62
C GLY A 126 5.03 -0.77 -0.45
N LYS A 127 5.86 -0.62 -1.48
CA LYS A 127 5.67 0.33 -2.58
C LYS A 127 6.27 -0.16 -3.88
N GLY A 128 5.60 0.20 -4.98
CA GLY A 128 6.03 -0.18 -6.33
C GLY A 128 5.03 0.28 -7.39
N PHE A 129 5.00 -0.44 -8.50
CA PHE A 129 4.18 -0.09 -9.67
C PHE A 129 3.48 -1.32 -10.25
N PHE A 130 2.21 -1.16 -10.61
CA PHE A 130 1.41 -2.11 -11.39
C PHE A 130 1.30 -1.68 -12.84
N ASN A 131 1.49 -2.61 -13.77
CA ASN A 131 1.33 -2.36 -15.19
C ASN A 131 -0.14 -2.36 -15.64
N ASN A 132 -0.38 -2.15 -16.93
CA ASN A 132 -1.73 -2.15 -17.50
C ASN A 132 -2.40 -3.54 -17.51
N GLN A 133 -1.64 -4.60 -17.27
CA GLN A 133 -2.13 -5.96 -17.07
C GLN A 133 -2.36 -6.27 -15.58
N HIS A 134 -2.27 -5.26 -14.71
CA HIS A 134 -2.49 -5.37 -13.27
C HIS A 134 -1.47 -6.25 -12.54
N GLN A 135 -0.26 -6.36 -13.11
CA GLN A 135 0.85 -7.13 -12.57
C GLN A 135 1.91 -6.19 -11.97
N LYS A 136 2.58 -6.64 -10.91
CA LYS A 136 3.76 -5.93 -10.38
C LYS A 136 4.82 -5.81 -11.48
N GLU A 137 5.40 -4.63 -11.62
CA GLU A 137 6.43 -4.34 -12.60
C GLU A 137 7.49 -3.38 -12.03
N GLY A 138 8.73 -3.53 -12.50
CA GLY A 138 9.84 -2.66 -12.13
C GLY A 138 10.30 -2.90 -10.70
N ILE A 139 10.89 -1.88 -10.09
CA ILE A 139 11.43 -1.98 -8.73
C ILE A 139 10.31 -1.93 -7.69
N TRP A 140 10.32 -2.90 -6.80
CA TRP A 140 9.44 -3.00 -5.65
C TRP A 140 10.25 -2.99 -4.36
N ILE A 141 9.65 -2.40 -3.34
CA ILE A 141 10.07 -2.51 -1.95
C ILE A 141 8.91 -3.17 -1.21
N GLU A 142 9.16 -4.29 -0.56
CA GLU A 142 8.17 -5.10 0.16
C GLU A 142 8.57 -5.17 1.63
N ASP A 143 7.64 -4.84 2.52
CA ASP A 143 7.87 -4.80 3.97
C ASP A 143 7.22 -6.02 4.63
N PHE A 144 8.00 -6.75 5.43
CA PHE A 144 7.62 -8.00 6.09
C PHE A 144 8.14 -8.03 7.53
N GLY A 145 7.33 -7.56 8.48
CA GLY A 145 7.82 -7.45 9.86
C GLY A 145 9.05 -6.54 9.90
N ASN A 146 10.08 -6.94 10.64
CA ASN A 146 11.32 -6.17 10.76
C ASN A 146 12.25 -6.28 9.54
N CYS A 147 11.75 -6.84 8.43
CA CYS A 147 12.50 -7.02 7.19
C CYS A 147 11.93 -6.18 6.06
N THR A 148 12.82 -5.65 5.22
CA THR A 148 12.46 -5.02 3.95
C THR A 148 13.18 -5.74 2.82
N LYS A 149 12.44 -6.11 1.77
CA LYS A 149 12.96 -6.69 0.54
C LYS A 149 12.87 -5.68 -0.60
N LYS A 150 13.91 -5.55 -1.41
CA LYS A 150 13.92 -4.68 -2.59
C LYS A 150 14.44 -5.43 -3.79
N GLY A 151 13.72 -5.39 -4.90
CA GLY A 151 14.15 -5.99 -6.15
C GLY A 151 13.19 -5.74 -7.31
N GLY A 152 13.41 -6.43 -8.43
CA GLY A 152 12.66 -6.23 -9.67
C GLY A 152 11.54 -7.25 -9.87
N TYR A 153 10.43 -6.78 -10.45
CA TYR A 153 9.41 -7.61 -11.06
C TYR A 153 9.41 -7.44 -12.58
N GLU A 154 9.31 -8.55 -13.31
CA GLU A 154 9.02 -8.59 -14.74
C GLU A 154 7.76 -9.42 -14.97
N LYS A 155 6.74 -8.83 -15.62
CA LYS A 155 5.45 -9.48 -15.93
C LYS A 155 4.82 -10.18 -14.71
N GLY A 156 4.87 -9.51 -13.55
CA GLY A 156 4.31 -10.01 -12.30
C GLY A 156 5.15 -11.03 -11.54
N LYS A 157 6.34 -11.40 -12.04
CA LYS A 157 7.25 -12.35 -11.39
C LYS A 157 8.52 -11.68 -10.89
N LYS A 158 9.04 -12.12 -9.75
CA LYS A 158 10.34 -11.67 -9.24
C LYS A 158 11.42 -12.09 -10.21
N GLU A 159 12.27 -11.13 -10.57
CA GLU A 159 13.36 -11.31 -11.51
C GLU A 159 14.60 -10.54 -11.01
N GLY A 160 15.79 -11.07 -11.30
CA GLY A 160 17.05 -10.42 -11.00
C GLY A 160 17.40 -10.41 -9.50
N VAL A 161 18.18 -9.42 -9.09
CA VAL A 161 18.72 -9.32 -7.74
C VAL A 161 17.70 -8.72 -6.78
N TRP A 162 17.54 -9.39 -5.63
CA TRP A 162 16.67 -8.98 -4.54
C TRP A 162 17.47 -8.89 -3.24
N GLU A 163 17.47 -7.71 -2.63
CA GLU A 163 18.12 -7.49 -1.33
C GLU A 163 17.09 -7.54 -0.21
N GLU A 164 17.29 -8.42 0.76
CA GLU A 164 16.54 -8.50 2.01
C GLU A 164 17.42 -7.94 3.14
N ASN A 165 16.92 -6.93 3.85
CA ASN A 165 17.55 -6.41 5.06
C ASN A 165 16.58 -6.64 6.22
N CYS A 166 17.00 -7.39 7.23
CA CYS A 166 16.22 -7.67 8.44
C CYS A 166 16.94 -7.10 9.67
N TYR A 167 16.20 -6.33 10.47
CA TYR A 167 16.72 -5.71 11.68
C TYR A 167 16.26 -6.48 12.92
N SER A 168 17.16 -6.63 13.89
CA SER A 168 16.78 -7.17 15.19
C SER A 168 16.26 -6.06 16.11
N ASP A 169 15.02 -6.20 16.57
CA ASP A 169 14.41 -5.35 17.60
C ASP A 169 14.71 -5.84 19.03
N THR A 170 15.42 -6.96 19.17
CA THR A 170 15.71 -7.67 20.42
C THR A 170 17.20 -7.81 20.72
N GLY A 171 18.06 -7.13 19.94
CA GLY A 171 19.52 -7.12 20.14
C GLY A 171 20.26 -8.34 19.57
N GLY A 172 19.65 -9.08 18.63
CA GLY A 172 20.31 -10.09 17.80
C GLY A 172 21.01 -9.49 16.57
N ASP A 173 21.50 -10.34 15.66
CA ASP A 173 22.26 -9.87 14.49
C ASP A 173 21.37 -9.27 13.39
N ASP A 174 21.84 -8.18 12.78
CA ASP A 174 21.24 -7.67 11.55
C ASP A 174 21.66 -8.57 10.39
N THR A 175 20.71 -8.93 9.54
CA THR A 175 20.99 -9.81 8.40
C THR A 175 20.71 -9.13 7.08
N LYS A 176 21.66 -9.23 6.16
CA LYS A 176 21.49 -8.86 4.76
C LYS A 176 21.58 -10.11 3.91
N LYS A 177 20.52 -10.41 3.16
CA LYS A 177 20.51 -11.51 2.18
C LYS A 177 20.34 -10.96 0.78
N ILE A 178 21.03 -11.55 -0.16
CA ILE A 178 20.90 -11.25 -1.59
C ILE A 178 20.38 -12.52 -2.24
N PHE A 179 19.22 -12.42 -2.88
CA PHE A 179 18.61 -13.49 -3.66
C PHE A 179 18.71 -13.14 -5.14
N ILE A 180 18.99 -14.12 -5.98
CA ILE A 180 18.83 -13.98 -7.43
C ILE A 180 17.58 -14.78 -7.82
N TYR A 181 16.61 -14.09 -8.38
CA TYR A 181 15.36 -14.68 -8.85
C TYR A 181 15.34 -14.82 -10.37
N LYS A 182 14.70 -15.89 -10.84
CA LYS A 182 14.29 -16.08 -12.23
C LYS A 182 12.88 -16.66 -12.23
N ASN A 183 11.90 -15.90 -12.73
CA ASN A 183 10.49 -16.27 -12.76
C ASN A 183 9.98 -16.77 -11.39
N ASP A 184 10.13 -15.95 -10.34
CA ASP A 184 9.79 -16.27 -8.93
C ASP A 184 10.61 -17.39 -8.27
N SER A 185 11.46 -18.09 -9.01
CA SER A 185 12.33 -19.14 -8.47
C SER A 185 13.66 -18.54 -8.01
N ILE A 186 14.10 -18.87 -6.80
CA ILE A 186 15.44 -18.52 -6.30
C ILE A 186 16.45 -19.42 -7.01
N VAL A 187 17.39 -18.81 -7.74
CA VAL A 187 18.48 -19.53 -8.43
C VAL A 187 19.80 -19.42 -7.69
N ASN A 188 19.98 -18.41 -6.85
CA ASN A 188 21.17 -18.24 -6.01
C ASN A 188 20.83 -17.42 -4.75
N THR A 189 21.61 -17.57 -3.69
CA THR A 189 21.49 -16.82 -2.43
C THR A 189 22.87 -16.56 -1.82
N GLU A 190 23.12 -15.32 -1.42
CA GLU A 190 24.27 -14.89 -0.61
C GLU A 190 23.75 -14.32 0.71
N ILE A 191 24.34 -14.69 1.85
CA ILE A 191 23.92 -14.26 3.19
C ILE A 191 25.10 -13.60 3.90
N LYS A 192 24.89 -12.37 4.38
CA LYS A 192 25.82 -11.64 5.26
C LYS A 192 25.14 -11.38 6.60
N ILE A 193 25.82 -11.78 7.66
CA ILE A 193 25.36 -11.60 9.05
C ILE A 193 26.27 -10.55 9.67
N PHE A 194 25.67 -9.52 10.27
CA PHE A 194 26.38 -8.44 10.94
C PHE A 194 26.04 -8.47 12.43
N PRO A 195 27.00 -8.80 13.30
CA PRO A 195 26.76 -8.72 14.73
C PRO A 195 26.56 -7.27 15.15
N ILE A 196 25.49 -7.00 15.91
CA ILE A 196 25.28 -5.68 16.51
C ILE A 196 26.37 -5.46 17.56
N GLY A 197 27.08 -4.33 17.45
CA GLY A 197 28.30 -4.04 18.21
C GLY A 197 28.18 -4.36 19.70
N LYS A 198 28.99 -5.31 20.17
CA LYS A 198 29.41 -5.33 21.57
C LYS A 198 30.11 -4.00 21.83
N VAL A 199 29.53 -3.15 22.67
CA VAL A 199 30.31 -2.13 23.37
C VAL A 199 31.39 -2.90 24.13
N PHE A 200 32.60 -2.94 23.57
CA PHE A 200 33.77 -3.36 24.30
C PHE A 200 33.97 -2.32 25.39
N PHE A 201 33.50 -2.60 26.60
CA PHE A 201 34.15 -2.05 27.78
C PHE A 201 35.57 -2.62 27.77
N SER A 202 36.52 -1.88 27.19
CA SER A 202 37.93 -2.14 27.45
C SER A 202 38.15 -1.82 28.92
N SER A 203 38.10 -2.83 29.81
CA SER A 203 38.74 -2.67 31.10
C SER A 203 40.24 -2.65 30.83
N GLN A 204 40.81 -1.46 30.62
CA GLN A 204 42.22 -1.26 30.90
C GLN A 204 42.38 -1.47 32.41
N ARG A 205 42.67 -2.72 32.79
CA ARG A 205 43.21 -3.02 34.11
C ARG A 205 44.68 -2.64 34.05
N SER A 206 44.97 -1.39 34.34
CA SER A 206 46.34 -0.92 34.57
C SER A 206 46.93 -1.72 35.73
N GLU A 207 47.97 -2.50 35.44
CA GLU A 207 48.86 -3.04 36.46
C GLU A 207 49.49 -1.88 37.24
N MET A 208 49.16 -1.74 38.53
CA MET A 208 49.99 -1.00 39.48
C MET A 208 50.73 -2.01 40.35
N ARG A 209 52.02 -2.20 40.03
CA ARG A 209 53.00 -2.76 40.96
C ARG A 209 53.27 -1.72 42.04
N PHE A 210 52.95 -2.03 43.30
CA PHE A 210 53.54 -1.35 44.44
C PHE A 210 54.68 -2.20 44.98
N GLY A 211 55.91 -1.72 44.75
CA GLY A 211 57.10 -2.20 45.46
C GLY A 211 57.02 -1.77 46.92
N ARG A 212 57.31 -2.70 47.83
CA ARG A 212 57.54 -2.40 49.25
C ARG A 212 59.00 -1.93 49.40
N PHE A 213 59.17 -0.77 50.04
CA PHE A 213 60.38 -0.41 50.76
C PHE A 213 60.31 -0.99 52.17
#